data_AF-A0A8B8BBZ6-F1
#
_entry.id   AF-A0A8B8BBZ6-F1
#
_cell.length_a   1.000
_cell.length_b   1.000
_cell.length_c   1.000
_cell.angle_alpha   90.00
_cell.angle_beta   90.00
_cell.angle_gamma   90.00
#
_symmetry.space_group_name_H-M   'P 1'
#
loop_
_entity.id
_entity.type
_entity.pdbx_description
1 polymer ?
#
loop_
_entity_poly.entity_id
_entity_poly.type
_entity_poly.pdbx_seq_one_letter_code
_entity_poly.pdbx_strand_id
1 'polypeptide(L)'
;MATFLGRTCRLHQQLCGARRFIQRHSLRCVSTSDKKESISFTPADISDDAKRAELHKRLEEHFKDDDVNAPKNRVEYGYEENCEEVDKFHYHSVWWCWFVIPVVLGVGIFNFALNDYGLRSWSVREARLAIEDRERKGLPHIDKNYIDPSQIVLPTEEELAEMDVEIKW
;
A
#
# COMPACT_ATOMS: atom_id res chain seq x y z
N MET A 1 43.67 2.95 14.10
CA MET A 1 42.31 3.53 13.99
C MET A 1 42.12 4.55 12.86
N ALA A 2 43.15 4.91 12.07
CA ALA A 2 43.01 5.93 11.01
C ALA A 2 42.63 5.39 9.62
N THR A 3 42.55 4.07 9.43
CA THR A 3 42.27 3.44 8.11
C THR A 3 40.80 3.08 7.89
N PHE A 4 39.96 3.07 8.93
CA PHE A 4 38.52 2.77 8.82
C PHE A 4 37.68 4.00 8.39
N LEU A 5 38.13 5.21 8.72
CA LEU A 5 37.43 6.46 8.37
C LEU A 5 37.60 6.88 6.88
N GLY A 6 38.62 6.36 6.19
CA GLY A 6 38.83 6.67 4.76
C GLY A 6 37.91 5.90 3.81
N ARG A 7 37.36 4.76 4.23
CA ARG A 7 36.48 3.92 3.41
C ARG A 7 35.01 4.34 3.47
N THR A 8 34.56 4.91 4.59
CA THR A 8 33.18 5.41 4.76
C THR A 8 32.94 6.70 3.98
N CYS A 9 33.95 7.55 3.81
CA CYS A 9 33.82 8.81 3.06
C CYS A 9 33.66 8.56 1.54
N ARG A 10 34.31 7.52 1.00
CA ARG A 10 34.22 7.17 -0.43
C ARG A 10 32.87 6.55 -0.82
N LEU A 11 32.22 5.81 0.09
CA LEU A 11 30.86 5.30 -0.10
C LEU A 11 29.80 6.41 0.01
N HIS A 12 30.02 7.42 0.85
CA HIS A 12 29.14 8.59 0.90
C HIS A 12 29.23 9.44 -0.38
N GLN A 13 30.42 9.53 -1.00
CA GLN A 13 30.61 10.23 -2.28
C GLN A 13 29.95 9.51 -3.48
N GLN A 14 29.82 8.17 -3.43
CA GLN A 14 29.10 7.39 -4.45
C GLN A 14 27.57 7.51 -4.31
N LEU A 15 27.03 7.60 -3.09
CA LEU A 15 25.59 7.77 -2.85
C LEU A 15 25.10 9.20 -3.17
N CYS A 16 25.95 10.22 -3.04
CA CYS A 16 25.60 11.59 -3.47
C CYS A 16 25.58 11.76 -5.00
N GLY A 17 26.30 10.92 -5.76
CA GLY A 17 26.24 10.89 -7.23
C GLY A 17 24.90 10.37 -7.74
N ALA A 18 24.36 9.32 -7.10
CA ALA A 18 23.05 8.74 -7.45
C ALA A 18 21.88 9.70 -7.17
N ARG A 19 22.02 10.59 -6.17
CA ARG A 19 20.99 11.61 -5.86
C ARG A 19 20.88 12.71 -6.92
N ARG A 20 21.96 12.97 -7.67
CA ARG A 20 21.95 13.90 -8.82
C ARG A 20 21.36 13.31 -10.10
N PHE A 21 21.23 11.97 -10.17
CA PHE A 21 20.62 11.31 -11.32
C PHE A 21 19.09 11.31 -11.23
N ILE A 22 18.54 11.17 -10.02
CA ILE A 22 17.10 11.16 -9.77
C ILE A 22 16.46 12.57 -9.90
N GLN A 23 17.26 13.64 -9.80
CA GLN A 23 16.77 15.02 -9.86
C GLN A 23 16.80 15.66 -11.26
N ARG A 24 17.24 14.94 -12.30
CA ARG A 24 17.46 15.50 -13.65
C ARG A 24 16.35 15.26 -14.68
N HIS A 25 15.30 14.53 -14.33
CA HIS A 25 14.10 14.43 -15.15
C HIS A 25 12.89 15.01 -14.41
N SER A 26 13.02 16.25 -13.90
CA SER A 26 11.86 17.13 -14.05
C SER A 26 11.77 17.44 -15.54
N LEU A 27 11.09 16.56 -16.27
CA LEU A 27 10.59 16.87 -17.60
C LEU A 27 9.58 17.99 -17.40
N ARG A 28 10.09 19.22 -17.30
CA ARG A 28 9.27 20.41 -17.38
C ARG A 28 8.65 20.33 -18.77
N CYS A 29 7.34 20.16 -18.85
CA CYS A 29 6.62 20.17 -20.11
C CYS A 29 6.86 21.54 -20.76
N VAL A 30 7.88 21.64 -21.59
CA VAL A 30 8.11 22.80 -22.45
C VAL A 30 7.31 22.50 -23.70
N SER A 31 6.18 23.21 -23.88
CA SER A 31 5.47 23.16 -25.14
C SER A 31 6.43 23.60 -26.25
N THR A 32 6.77 22.68 -27.15
CA THR A 32 7.63 22.93 -28.31
C THR A 32 6.87 23.53 -29.49
N SER A 33 5.59 23.93 -29.31
CA SER A 33 4.85 24.58 -30.39
C SER A 33 5.37 26.01 -30.61
N ASP A 34 5.52 26.42 -31.86
CA ASP A 34 5.81 27.81 -32.21
C ASP A 34 4.84 28.75 -31.49
N LYS A 35 5.40 29.75 -30.78
CA LYS A 35 4.60 30.76 -30.06
C LYS A 35 3.83 31.61 -31.08
N LYS A 36 2.60 31.23 -31.37
CA LYS A 36 1.64 32.14 -32.02
C LYS A 36 1.13 33.10 -30.95
N GLU A 37 1.32 34.40 -31.15
CA GLU A 37 0.89 35.47 -30.21
C GLU A 37 -0.59 35.39 -29.82
N SER A 38 -1.42 34.72 -30.62
CA SER A 38 -2.84 34.54 -30.39
C SER A 38 -3.22 33.56 -29.27
N ILE A 39 -2.26 32.90 -28.62
CA ILE A 39 -2.52 31.77 -27.70
C ILE A 39 -2.42 32.19 -26.22
N SER A 40 -1.74 33.28 -25.89
CA SER A 40 -1.62 33.76 -24.50
C SER A 40 -2.55 34.94 -24.22
N PHE A 41 -3.62 34.70 -23.47
CA PHE A 41 -4.51 35.73 -22.97
C PHE A 41 -4.00 36.26 -21.63
N THR A 42 -3.74 37.57 -21.51
CA THR A 42 -3.26 38.18 -20.25
C THR A 42 -4.43 38.72 -19.42
N PRO A 43 -4.27 38.93 -18.09
CA PRO A 43 -5.33 39.52 -17.27
C PRO A 43 -5.81 40.91 -17.74
N ALA A 44 -4.95 41.65 -18.45
CA ALA A 44 -5.29 42.94 -19.04
C ALA A 44 -6.19 42.82 -20.28
N ASP A 45 -6.14 41.68 -20.98
CA ASP A 45 -7.02 41.43 -22.14
C ASP A 45 -8.44 41.03 -21.73
N ILE A 46 -8.65 40.65 -20.45
CA ILE A 46 -9.98 40.34 -19.88
C ILE A 46 -10.82 41.61 -19.68
N SER A 47 -10.17 42.74 -19.38
CA SER A 47 -10.86 44.03 -19.18
C SER A 47 -11.30 44.71 -20.48
N ASP A 48 -10.77 44.27 -21.63
CA ASP A 48 -11.18 44.76 -22.94
C ASP A 48 -12.45 44.03 -23.41
N ASP A 49 -13.61 44.69 -23.32
CA ASP A 49 -14.92 44.10 -23.64
C ASP A 49 -14.99 43.49 -25.05
N ALA A 50 -14.29 44.10 -26.02
CA ALA A 50 -14.24 43.61 -27.40
C ALA A 50 -13.48 42.28 -27.53
N LYS A 51 -12.32 42.15 -26.87
CA LYS A 51 -11.53 40.91 -26.88
C LYS A 51 -12.23 39.79 -26.11
N ARG A 52 -12.92 40.14 -25.03
CA ARG A 52 -13.75 39.22 -24.25
C ARG A 52 -14.91 38.67 -25.09
N ALA A 53 -15.62 39.51 -25.83
CA ALA A 53 -16.71 39.07 -26.70
C ALA A 53 -16.21 38.17 -27.85
N GLU A 54 -15.05 38.48 -28.43
CA GLU A 54 -14.41 37.63 -29.44
C GLU A 54 -14.03 36.26 -28.86
N LEU A 55 -13.47 36.23 -27.65
CA LEU A 55 -13.13 35.00 -26.95
C LEU A 55 -14.37 34.16 -26.64
N HIS A 56 -15.45 34.76 -26.13
CA HIS A 56 -16.73 34.08 -25.91
C HIS A 56 -17.27 33.44 -27.19
N LYS A 57 -17.27 34.19 -28.30
CA LYS A 57 -17.70 33.66 -29.60
C LYS A 57 -16.84 32.48 -30.06
N ARG A 58 -15.52 32.54 -29.88
CA ARG A 58 -14.60 31.44 -30.23
C ARG A 58 -14.81 30.21 -29.34
N LEU A 59 -15.11 30.40 -28.07
CA LEU A 59 -15.49 29.30 -27.18
C LEU A 59 -16.83 28.70 -27.61
N GLU A 60 -17.85 29.51 -27.83
CA GLU A 60 -19.16 29.05 -28.28
C GLU A 60 -19.08 28.26 -29.60
N GLU A 61 -18.20 28.67 -30.52
CA GLU A 61 -17.92 27.92 -31.75
C GLU A 61 -17.14 26.63 -31.48
N HIS A 62 -16.18 26.63 -30.55
CA HIS A 62 -15.36 25.45 -30.23
C HIS A 62 -16.15 24.37 -29.48
N PHE A 63 -17.10 24.76 -28.63
CA PHE A 63 -17.98 23.89 -27.84
C PHE A 63 -19.37 23.68 -28.50
N LYS A 64 -19.55 24.15 -29.74
CA LYS A 64 -20.82 24.02 -30.46
C LYS A 64 -21.19 22.56 -30.76
N ASP A 65 -20.17 21.74 -30.98
CA ASP A 65 -20.27 20.31 -31.31
C ASP A 65 -19.85 19.45 -30.10
N ASP A 66 -20.35 19.79 -28.90
CA ASP A 66 -20.14 19.03 -27.65
C ASP A 66 -20.98 17.73 -27.62
N ASP A 67 -20.94 16.94 -28.69
CA ASP A 67 -21.40 15.56 -28.59
C ASP A 67 -20.37 14.77 -27.78
N VAL A 68 -20.82 14.20 -26.66
CA VAL A 68 -20.00 13.38 -25.77
C VAL A 68 -19.37 12.21 -26.53
N ASN A 69 -20.02 11.71 -27.59
CA ASN A 69 -19.56 10.60 -28.42
C ASN A 69 -18.83 11.06 -29.69
N ALA A 70 -18.55 12.36 -29.85
CA ALA A 70 -17.76 12.83 -30.96
C ALA A 70 -16.36 12.18 -30.93
N PRO A 71 -15.80 11.77 -32.07
CA PRO A 71 -14.47 11.17 -32.12
C PRO A 71 -13.36 12.10 -31.58
N LYS A 72 -13.62 13.42 -31.60
CA LYS A 72 -12.73 14.45 -31.01
C LYS A 72 -12.66 14.37 -29.49
N ASN A 73 -13.72 13.87 -28.83
CA ASN A 73 -13.82 13.75 -27.37
C ASN A 73 -13.52 12.31 -26.90
N ARG A 74 -12.86 11.49 -27.73
CA ARG A 74 -12.48 10.13 -27.36
C ARG A 74 -11.57 10.15 -26.12
N VAL A 75 -11.95 9.37 -25.10
CA VAL A 75 -11.12 9.11 -23.93
C VAL A 75 -10.32 7.84 -24.16
N GLU A 76 -9.01 7.94 -24.06
CA GLU A 76 -8.10 6.80 -24.24
C GLU A 76 -7.73 6.23 -22.86
N TYR A 77 -7.98 4.93 -22.67
CA TYR A 77 -7.66 4.21 -21.43
C TYR A 77 -6.30 3.51 -21.51
N GLY A 78 -5.70 3.44 -22.70
CA GLY A 78 -4.32 2.99 -22.92
C GLY A 78 -4.16 1.48 -23.13
N TYR A 79 -5.23 0.74 -23.44
CA TYR A 79 -5.15 -0.68 -23.83
C TYR A 79 -5.10 -0.84 -25.35
N GLU A 80 -5.95 -0.11 -26.08
CA GLU A 80 -6.06 -0.21 -27.53
C GLU A 80 -6.17 1.18 -28.18
N GLU A 81 -5.25 1.50 -29.08
CA GLU A 81 -5.22 2.81 -29.75
C GLU A 81 -6.27 2.93 -30.87
N ASN A 82 -6.60 1.83 -31.54
CA ASN A 82 -7.35 1.85 -32.80
C ASN A 82 -8.87 1.66 -32.66
N CYS A 83 -9.33 1.07 -31.56
CA CYS A 83 -10.74 0.70 -31.36
C CYS A 83 -11.22 1.09 -29.97
N GLU A 84 -12.10 2.08 -29.90
CA GLU A 84 -12.63 2.61 -28.63
C GLU A 84 -13.42 1.58 -27.82
N GLU A 85 -14.27 0.79 -28.48
CA GLU A 85 -15.09 -0.22 -27.81
C GLU A 85 -14.24 -1.32 -27.16
N VAL A 86 -13.13 -1.68 -27.83
CA VAL A 86 -12.19 -2.69 -27.35
C VAL A 86 -11.39 -2.15 -26.16
N ASP A 87 -10.95 -0.88 -26.24
CA ASP A 87 -10.24 -0.19 -25.16
C ASP A 87 -11.11 -0.09 -23.88
N LYS A 88 -12.38 0.31 -24.03
CA LYS A 88 -13.37 0.36 -22.93
C LYS A 88 -13.62 -1.03 -22.33
N PHE A 89 -13.82 -2.04 -23.18
CA PHE A 89 -14.06 -3.40 -22.73
C PHE A 89 -12.88 -3.96 -21.92
N HIS A 90 -11.64 -3.76 -22.39
CA HIS A 90 -10.45 -4.20 -21.67
C HIS A 90 -10.27 -3.47 -20.35
N TYR A 91 -10.44 -2.14 -20.35
CA TYR A 91 -10.40 -1.35 -19.12
C TYR A 91 -11.37 -1.91 -18.08
N HIS A 92 -12.67 -2.02 -18.42
CA HIS A 92 -13.67 -2.50 -17.47
C HIS A 92 -13.43 -3.95 -17.05
N SER A 93 -12.98 -4.81 -17.96
CA SER A 93 -12.67 -6.21 -17.64
C SER A 93 -11.51 -6.32 -16.65
N VAL A 94 -10.44 -5.54 -16.84
CA VAL A 94 -9.30 -5.53 -15.91
C VAL A 94 -9.73 -5.03 -14.54
N TRP A 95 -10.44 -3.90 -14.48
CA TRP A 95 -10.92 -3.35 -13.21
C TRP A 95 -11.84 -4.31 -12.47
N TRP A 96 -12.76 -4.95 -13.18
CA TRP A 96 -13.69 -5.90 -12.59
C TRP A 96 -13.00 -7.16 -12.07
N CYS A 97 -12.16 -7.79 -12.90
CA CYS A 97 -11.54 -9.07 -12.58
C CYS A 97 -10.38 -8.95 -11.59
N TRP A 98 -9.60 -7.87 -11.63
CA TRP A 98 -8.42 -7.71 -10.78
C TRP A 98 -8.68 -6.93 -9.49
N PHE A 99 -9.63 -5.99 -9.50
CA PHE A 99 -9.90 -5.15 -8.34
C PHE A 99 -11.25 -5.45 -7.71
N VAL A 100 -12.34 -5.41 -8.46
CA VAL A 100 -13.68 -5.51 -7.85
C VAL A 100 -13.92 -6.91 -7.28
N ILE A 101 -13.80 -7.96 -8.08
CA ILE A 101 -14.07 -9.35 -7.63
C ILE A 101 -13.11 -9.75 -6.50
N PRO A 102 -11.78 -9.63 -6.63
CA PRO A 102 -10.86 -10.14 -5.61
C PRO A 102 -10.91 -9.31 -4.33
N VAL A 103 -11.20 -8.01 -4.39
CA VAL A 103 -11.35 -7.22 -3.17
C VAL A 103 -12.68 -7.55 -2.48
N VAL A 104 -13.80 -7.56 -3.20
CA VAL A 104 -15.11 -7.82 -2.56
C VAL A 104 -15.21 -9.26 -2.07
N LEU A 105 -14.92 -10.24 -2.93
CA LEU A 105 -15.00 -11.65 -2.54
C LEU A 105 -13.81 -12.08 -1.69
N GLY A 106 -12.60 -11.65 -2.01
CA GLY A 106 -11.41 -12.04 -1.25
C GLY A 106 -11.44 -11.49 0.16
N VAL A 107 -11.76 -10.20 0.36
CA VAL A 107 -11.90 -9.64 1.71
C VAL A 107 -13.08 -10.27 2.43
N GLY A 108 -14.23 -10.44 1.77
CA GLY A 108 -15.39 -11.09 2.37
C GLY A 108 -15.07 -12.51 2.84
N ILE A 109 -14.60 -13.37 1.94
CA ILE A 109 -14.26 -14.77 2.24
C ILE A 109 -13.16 -14.85 3.29
N PHE A 110 -12.11 -14.04 3.20
CA PHE A 110 -11.02 -14.05 4.18
C PHE A 110 -11.52 -13.69 5.59
N ASN A 111 -12.36 -12.65 5.72
CA ASN A 111 -12.87 -12.25 7.03
C ASN A 111 -13.90 -13.24 7.60
N PHE A 112 -14.78 -13.80 6.76
CA PHE A 112 -15.81 -14.73 7.24
C PHE A 112 -15.28 -16.16 7.44
N ALA A 113 -14.39 -16.65 6.58
CA ALA A 113 -13.86 -18.01 6.68
C ALA A 113 -12.78 -18.14 7.78
N LEU A 114 -12.07 -17.06 8.12
CA LEU A 114 -11.03 -17.05 9.16
C LEU A 114 -11.51 -16.46 10.49
N ASN A 115 -12.80 -16.58 10.78
CA ASN A 115 -13.45 -15.99 11.96
C ASN A 115 -12.80 -16.40 13.30
N ASP A 116 -12.11 -17.55 13.38
CA ASP A 116 -11.33 -17.94 14.56
C ASP A 116 -9.85 -18.23 14.23
N TYR A 117 -9.22 -17.32 13.49
CA TYR A 117 -7.79 -17.43 13.21
C TYR A 117 -6.98 -17.49 14.50
N GLY A 118 -6.30 -18.62 14.72
CA GLY A 118 -5.49 -18.86 15.91
C GLY A 118 -6.28 -19.16 17.19
N LEU A 119 -7.53 -19.62 17.09
CA LEU A 119 -8.36 -20.07 18.22
C LEU A 119 -8.54 -19.00 19.32
N ARG A 120 -8.55 -17.72 18.95
CA ARG A 120 -8.64 -16.59 19.90
C ARG A 120 -9.98 -16.58 20.62
N SER A 121 -11.08 -16.76 19.90
CA SER A 121 -12.41 -16.79 20.52
C SER A 121 -12.59 -18.04 21.39
N TRP A 122 -12.05 -19.19 20.94
CA TRP A 122 -12.05 -20.43 21.70
C TRP A 122 -11.25 -20.29 23.00
N SER A 123 -10.02 -19.81 22.95
CA SER A 123 -9.13 -19.67 24.12
C SER A 123 -9.70 -18.70 25.17
N VAL A 124 -10.32 -17.60 24.75
CA VAL A 124 -11.00 -16.67 25.68
C VAL A 124 -12.19 -17.35 26.37
N ARG A 125 -12.99 -18.12 25.62
CA ARG A 125 -14.13 -18.87 26.16
C ARG A 125 -13.65 -19.92 27.17
N GLU A 126 -12.64 -20.70 26.81
CA GLU A 126 -12.09 -21.76 27.66
C GLU A 126 -11.44 -21.19 28.92
N ALA A 127 -10.70 -20.08 28.79
CA ALA A 127 -10.12 -19.39 29.94
C ALA A 127 -11.19 -18.92 30.94
N ARG A 128 -12.33 -18.42 30.46
CA ARG A 128 -13.44 -18.01 31.34
C ARG A 128 -14.01 -19.20 32.11
N LEU A 129 -14.26 -20.32 31.44
CA LEU A 129 -14.76 -21.54 32.08
C LEU A 129 -13.77 -22.07 33.13
N ALA A 130 -12.48 -22.10 32.79
CA ALA A 130 -11.44 -22.55 33.72
C ALA A 130 -11.30 -21.65 34.96
N ILE A 131 -11.51 -20.33 34.82
CA ILE A 131 -11.52 -19.39 35.93
C ILE A 131 -12.71 -19.64 36.85
N GLU A 132 -13.92 -19.74 36.30
CA GLU A 132 -15.15 -20.00 37.06
C GLU A 132 -15.06 -21.33 37.85
N ASP A 133 -14.50 -22.38 37.22
CA ASP A 133 -14.26 -23.67 37.87
C ASP A 133 -13.29 -23.58 39.05
N ARG A 134 -12.24 -22.75 38.95
CA ARG A 134 -11.25 -22.57 40.02
C ARG A 134 -11.77 -21.70 41.14
N GLU A 135 -12.52 -20.64 40.83
CA GLU A 135 -13.17 -19.80 41.83
C GLU A 135 -14.17 -20.60 42.66
N ARG A 136 -14.97 -21.48 42.04
CA ARG A 136 -15.87 -22.39 42.74
C ARG A 136 -15.15 -23.34 43.71
N LYS A 137 -13.92 -23.73 43.37
CA LYS A 137 -13.09 -24.60 44.21
C LYS A 137 -12.21 -23.82 45.21
N GLY A 138 -12.18 -22.50 45.13
CA GLY A 138 -11.33 -21.63 45.97
C GLY A 138 -9.83 -21.75 45.67
N LEU A 139 -9.45 -22.22 44.47
CA LEU A 139 -8.05 -22.32 44.05
C LEU A 139 -7.56 -21.00 43.42
N PRO A 140 -6.23 -20.73 43.42
CA PRO A 140 -5.67 -19.62 42.66
C PRO A 140 -5.96 -19.77 41.16
N HIS A 141 -6.16 -18.65 40.45
CA HIS A 141 -6.53 -18.63 39.03
C HIS A 141 -5.55 -19.36 38.11
N ILE A 142 -4.25 -19.23 38.39
CA ILE A 142 -3.16 -19.87 37.64
C ILE A 142 -2.23 -20.53 38.65
N ASP A 143 -1.96 -21.82 38.44
CA ASP A 143 -0.94 -22.53 39.19
C ASP A 143 0.45 -22.16 38.64
N LYS A 144 1.42 -22.01 39.54
CA LYS A 144 2.81 -21.74 39.19
C LYS A 144 3.47 -22.96 38.55
N ASN A 145 3.06 -24.16 38.97
CA ASN A 145 3.55 -25.41 38.40
C ASN A 145 2.62 -25.86 37.28
N TYR A 146 3.10 -25.86 36.04
CA TYR A 146 2.33 -26.37 34.90
C TYR A 146 2.21 -27.91 34.94
N ILE A 147 3.27 -28.56 35.44
CA ILE A 147 3.36 -30.02 35.60
C ILE A 147 3.32 -30.32 37.09
N ASP A 148 2.63 -31.38 37.48
CA ASP A 148 2.68 -31.87 38.86
C ASP A 148 4.12 -32.27 39.20
N PRO A 149 4.76 -31.67 40.22
CA PRO A 149 6.13 -32.01 40.60
C PRO A 149 6.31 -33.49 40.96
N SER A 150 5.25 -34.21 41.30
CA SER A 150 5.30 -35.66 41.56
C SER A 150 5.60 -36.48 40.30
N GLN A 151 5.31 -35.94 39.11
CA GLN A 151 5.57 -36.60 37.82
C GLN A 151 7.00 -36.38 37.33
N ILE A 152 7.74 -35.44 37.93
CA ILE A 152 9.10 -35.10 37.54
C ILE A 152 10.06 -35.91 38.42
N VAL A 153 10.66 -36.93 37.85
CA VAL A 153 11.78 -37.63 38.48
C VAL A 153 13.03 -36.79 38.25
N LEU A 154 13.46 -36.08 39.29
CA LEU A 154 14.73 -35.37 39.28
C LEU A 154 15.87 -36.41 39.45
N PRO A 155 16.93 -36.33 38.64
CA PRO A 155 18.14 -37.13 38.87
C PRO A 155 18.71 -36.83 40.26
N THR A 156 19.35 -37.82 40.86
CA THR A 156 20.04 -37.62 42.14
C THR A 156 21.29 -36.75 41.95
N GLU A 157 21.78 -36.10 43.01
CA GLU A 157 22.94 -35.20 42.92
C GLU A 157 24.21 -35.90 42.40
N GLU A 158 24.37 -37.20 42.67
CA GLU A 158 25.50 -38.01 42.19
C GLU A 158 25.42 -38.26 40.68
N GLU A 159 24.24 -38.62 40.17
CA GLU A 159 23.99 -38.77 38.72
C GLU A 159 24.11 -37.44 37.99
N LEU A 160 23.75 -36.33 38.65
CA LEU A 160 23.87 -34.97 38.12
C LEU A 160 25.34 -34.53 37.96
N ALA A 161 26.23 -35.01 38.84
CA ALA A 161 27.66 -34.71 38.79
C ALA A 161 28.39 -35.53 37.71
N GLU A 162 27.87 -36.71 37.37
CA GLU A 162 28.42 -37.57 36.31
C GLU A 162 27.90 -37.16 34.92
N MET A 163 26.70 -36.57 34.84
CA MET A 163 26.24 -35.89 33.65
C MET A 163 27.00 -34.57 33.49
N ASP A 164 27.91 -34.50 32.51
CA ASP A 164 28.65 -33.29 32.14
C ASP A 164 27.70 -32.25 31.50
N VAL A 165 26.82 -31.67 32.32
CA VAL A 165 25.85 -30.66 31.91
C VAL A 165 26.59 -29.33 31.82
N GLU A 166 27.23 -29.10 30.67
CA GLU A 166 27.83 -27.82 30.32
C GLU A 166 26.68 -26.79 30.14
N ILE A 167 26.36 -26.02 31.19
CA ILE A 167 25.38 -24.93 31.12
C ILE A 167 25.98 -23.82 30.24
N LYS A 168 25.72 -23.90 28.93
CA LYS A 168 26.01 -22.84 27.98
C LYS A 168 24.92 -21.77 28.07
N TRP A 169 25.33 -20.59 28.55
CA TRP A 169 24.59 -19.34 28.41
C TRP A 169 24.73 -18.79 26.99
#